data_AF-A0A1E5A5D3-F1
#
_entry.id   AF-A0A1E5A5D3-F1
#
_cell.length_a   1.000
_cell.length_b   1.000
_cell.length_c   1.000
_cell.angle_alpha   90.00
_cell.angle_beta   90.00
_cell.angle_gamma   90.00
#
_symmetry.space_group_name_H-M   'P 1'
#
loop_
_entity.id
_entity.type
_entity.pdbx_description
1 polymer ?
#
loop_
_entity_poly.entity_id
_entity_poly.type
_entity_poly.pdbx_seq_one_letter_code
_entity_poly.pdbx_strand_id
1 'polypeptide(L)'
;MRLRCFTLWGTALLLALSTFTAQAKEVVPMLGGVIIDGYEFGADIGPKGSVTFDESTGEFIGAYNGLKMPAGRRAIFAWVHDTVNQKSEYIGPVGWLKTGTAGKDKGRFRVAVPEKFKSGDFGSNEILGFTSEKTAFINGKGEAVTTPTEPSGSDIQKELKPAFYLYAALPGADTDLHYCGHGQDFFYAKAPEKQVCYD
;
A
#
# COMPACT_ATOMS: atom_id res chain seq x y z
N MET A 1 64.82 -20.94 50.12
CA MET A 1 64.21 -21.74 49.03
C MET A 1 62.86 -21.10 48.70
N ARG A 2 62.52 -21.05 47.41
CA ARG A 2 61.35 -20.39 46.75
C ARG A 2 60.02 -20.62 47.49
N LEU A 3 59.01 -19.75 47.47
CA LEU A 3 58.22 -19.35 46.30
C LEU A 3 57.45 -18.02 46.55
N ARG A 4 57.40 -17.18 45.52
CA ARG A 4 56.44 -16.07 45.37
C ARG A 4 55.09 -16.63 44.91
N CYS A 5 53.98 -16.05 45.36
CA CYS A 5 52.72 -16.12 44.63
C CYS A 5 52.06 -14.74 44.66
N PHE A 6 52.14 -14.04 43.52
CA PHE A 6 51.34 -12.87 43.19
C PHE A 6 50.05 -13.39 42.55
N THR A 7 48.89 -12.94 43.00
CA THR A 7 47.64 -13.09 42.25
C THR A 7 47.05 -11.71 42.01
N LEU A 8 47.25 -11.21 40.79
CA LEU A 8 46.55 -10.06 40.24
C LEU A 8 45.06 -10.38 40.15
N TRP A 9 44.22 -9.57 40.76
CA TRP A 9 42.79 -9.52 40.46
C TRP A 9 42.59 -8.53 39.32
N GLY A 10 42.42 -9.05 38.10
CA GLY A 10 42.09 -8.27 36.92
C GLY A 10 40.63 -7.85 36.97
N THR A 11 40.39 -6.54 36.91
CA THR A 11 39.08 -5.93 36.73
C THR A 11 38.56 -6.27 35.33
N ALA A 12 37.57 -7.16 35.24
CA ALA A 12 36.87 -7.44 33.99
C ALA A 12 35.94 -6.27 33.67
N LEU A 13 36.33 -5.46 32.69
CA LEU A 13 35.48 -4.43 32.08
C LEU A 13 34.43 -5.14 31.21
N LEU A 14 33.23 -5.34 31.75
CA LEU A 14 32.08 -5.82 31.00
C LEU A 14 31.63 -4.72 30.03
N LEU A 15 32.04 -4.84 28.76
CA LEU A 15 31.41 -4.12 27.66
C LEU A 15 29.98 -4.63 27.51
N ALA A 16 29.02 -3.88 28.04
CA ALA A 16 27.62 -4.03 27.71
C ALA A 16 27.44 -3.66 26.23
N LEU A 17 27.46 -4.67 25.35
CA LEU A 17 26.97 -4.54 23.99
C LEU A 17 25.46 -4.26 24.07
N SER A 18 25.11 -2.98 24.00
CA SER A 18 23.74 -2.55 23.73
C SER A 18 23.37 -3.04 22.33
N THR A 19 22.66 -4.16 22.27
CA THR A 19 21.93 -4.55 21.07
C THR A 19 20.87 -3.48 20.84
N PHE A 20 21.15 -2.53 19.95
CA PHE A 20 20.10 -1.78 19.27
C PHE A 20 19.28 -2.80 18.49
N THR A 21 18.21 -3.31 19.10
CA THR A 21 17.15 -3.95 18.34
C THR A 21 16.50 -2.81 17.55
N ALA A 22 16.97 -2.59 16.32
CA ALA A 22 16.21 -1.86 15.34
C ALA A 22 14.85 -2.54 15.29
N GLN A 23 13.83 -1.90 15.87
CA GLN A 23 12.47 -2.40 15.76
C GLN A 23 12.17 -2.42 14.26
N ALA A 24 11.90 -3.62 13.74
CA ALA A 24 11.45 -3.75 12.35
C ALA A 24 10.22 -2.86 12.21
N LYS A 25 10.27 -1.86 11.30
CA LYS A 25 9.14 -0.96 11.05
C LYS A 25 7.89 -1.80 10.79
N GLU A 26 6.78 -1.41 11.41
CA GLU A 26 5.53 -2.15 11.31
C GLU A 26 5.10 -2.26 9.84
N VAL A 27 4.78 -3.48 9.42
CA VAL A 27 4.32 -3.79 8.07
C VAL A 27 2.82 -4.02 8.15
N VAL A 28 2.05 -3.13 7.54
CA VAL A 28 0.59 -3.18 7.52
C VAL A 28 0.16 -4.10 6.36
N PRO A 29 -0.80 -5.02 6.59
CA PRO A 29 -1.37 -5.80 5.50
C PRO A 29 -2.11 -4.86 4.54
N MET A 30 -1.91 -5.07 3.23
CA MET A 30 -2.79 -4.50 2.23
C MET A 30 -3.96 -5.44 1.99
N LEU A 31 -5.13 -4.86 1.96
CA LEU A 31 -6.42 -5.51 1.77
C LEU A 31 -6.85 -5.22 0.33
N GLY A 32 -7.58 -6.14 -0.32
CA GLY A 32 -7.95 -5.97 -1.71
C GLY A 32 -9.13 -6.84 -2.13
N GLY A 33 -9.90 -6.34 -3.10
CA GLY A 33 -11.20 -6.90 -3.45
C GLY A 33 -11.24 -7.83 -4.66
N VAL A 34 -12.34 -8.59 -4.78
CA VAL A 34 -12.71 -9.47 -5.89
C VAL A 34 -13.56 -8.72 -6.92
N ILE A 35 -14.27 -7.65 -6.54
CA ILE A 35 -14.99 -6.76 -7.46
C ILE A 35 -14.02 -5.75 -8.07
N ILE A 36 -13.09 -6.26 -8.84
CA ILE A 36 -12.09 -5.47 -9.56
C ILE A 36 -12.21 -5.83 -11.03
N ASP A 37 -12.10 -4.87 -11.94
CA ASP A 37 -12.28 -5.02 -13.41
C ASP A 37 -11.41 -6.12 -14.08
N GLY A 38 -10.52 -6.77 -13.34
CA GLY A 38 -9.74 -7.93 -13.78
C GLY A 38 -10.18 -9.27 -13.17
N TYR A 39 -10.95 -9.32 -12.07
CA TYR A 39 -11.18 -10.52 -11.27
C TYR A 39 -12.54 -11.17 -11.54
N GLU A 40 -12.55 -12.50 -11.51
CA GLU A 40 -13.78 -13.29 -11.62
C GLU A 40 -14.26 -13.74 -10.24
N PHE A 41 -15.50 -13.38 -9.91
CA PHE A 41 -16.12 -13.73 -8.63
C PHE A 41 -16.22 -15.25 -8.45
N GLY A 42 -15.76 -15.75 -7.30
CA GLY A 42 -15.77 -17.18 -6.95
C GLY A 42 -14.70 -18.04 -7.63
N ALA A 43 -14.01 -17.52 -8.66
CA ALA A 43 -12.94 -18.23 -9.36
C ALA A 43 -11.54 -17.72 -8.99
N ASP A 44 -11.39 -16.40 -8.82
CA ASP A 44 -10.12 -15.79 -8.50
C ASP A 44 -9.89 -15.64 -6.98
N ILE A 45 -8.78 -16.20 -6.49
CA ILE A 45 -8.20 -15.78 -5.21
C ILE A 45 -7.81 -14.29 -5.32
N GLY A 46 -8.35 -13.45 -4.43
CA GLY A 46 -8.09 -12.01 -4.38
C GLY A 46 -6.62 -11.64 -4.17
N PRO A 47 -6.23 -10.39 -4.47
CA PRO A 47 -4.85 -9.95 -4.30
C PRO A 47 -4.48 -9.91 -2.82
N LYS A 48 -3.19 -10.10 -2.54
CA LYS A 48 -2.60 -9.92 -1.21
C LYS A 48 -1.45 -8.94 -1.30
N GLY A 49 -1.18 -8.21 -0.24
CA GLY A 49 0.06 -7.47 -0.16
C GLY A 49 0.34 -6.91 1.20
N SER A 50 1.39 -6.10 1.28
CA SER A 50 1.76 -5.37 2.46
C SER A 50 2.48 -4.07 2.12
N VAL A 51 2.43 -3.13 3.05
CA VAL A 51 3.07 -1.83 2.93
C VAL A 51 3.62 -1.38 4.29
N THR A 52 4.70 -0.61 4.25
CA THR A 52 5.23 0.12 5.41
C THR A 52 5.61 1.53 4.96
N PHE A 53 5.55 2.49 5.88
CA PHE A 53 6.00 3.85 5.65
C PHE A 53 7.44 4.02 6.16
N ASP A 54 8.35 4.41 5.27
CA ASP A 54 9.72 4.75 5.63
C ASP A 54 9.87 6.26 5.85
N GLU A 55 9.65 6.71 7.08
CA GLU A 55 9.92 8.10 7.52
C GLU A 55 11.31 8.65 7.14
N SER A 56 12.34 7.79 7.04
CA SER A 56 13.70 8.26 6.78
C SER A 56 13.90 8.69 5.33
N THR A 57 13.17 8.07 4.41
CA THR A 57 13.20 8.37 2.98
C THR A 57 11.96 9.12 2.51
N GLY A 58 10.89 9.13 3.30
CA GLY A 58 9.60 9.67 2.92
C GLY A 58 8.94 8.82 1.82
N GLU A 59 8.97 7.49 1.96
CA GLU A 59 8.45 6.58 0.94
C GLU A 59 7.51 5.53 1.54
N PHE A 60 6.46 5.15 0.81
CA PHE A 60 5.79 3.88 1.05
C PHE A 60 6.53 2.77 0.33
N ILE A 61 6.83 1.69 1.05
CA ILE A 61 7.54 0.51 0.54
C ILE A 61 6.66 -0.70 0.74
N GLY A 62 6.46 -1.50 -0.31
CA GLY A 62 5.57 -2.65 -0.20
C GLY A 62 5.72 -3.68 -1.30
N ALA A 63 4.86 -4.68 -1.22
CA ALA A 63 4.77 -5.76 -2.20
C ALA A 63 3.34 -6.25 -2.33
N TYR A 64 3.01 -6.75 -3.52
CA TYR A 64 1.73 -7.38 -3.79
C TYR A 64 1.91 -8.70 -4.54
N ASN A 65 0.92 -9.56 -4.44
CA ASN A 65 0.82 -10.83 -5.13
C ASN A 65 -0.62 -11.08 -5.57
N GLY A 66 -0.78 -11.65 -6.75
CA GLY A 66 -2.07 -12.02 -7.28
C GLY A 66 -2.83 -10.86 -7.91
N LEU A 67 -2.20 -9.69 -8.14
CA LEU A 67 -2.85 -8.52 -8.74
C LEU A 67 -3.21 -8.80 -10.21
N LYS A 68 -4.49 -8.67 -10.58
CA LYS A 68 -5.00 -8.89 -11.94
C LYS A 68 -5.57 -7.57 -12.49
N MET A 69 -5.01 -7.08 -13.60
CA MET A 69 -5.47 -5.82 -14.20
C MET A 69 -6.53 -6.04 -15.26
N PRO A 70 -7.47 -5.09 -15.41
CA PRO A 70 -8.34 -5.06 -16.57
C PRO A 70 -7.54 -4.99 -17.88
N ALA A 71 -8.16 -5.47 -18.95
CA ALA A 71 -7.60 -5.39 -20.28
C ALA A 71 -7.33 -3.93 -20.73
N GLY A 72 -6.38 -3.77 -21.64
CA GLY A 72 -5.97 -2.48 -22.20
C GLY A 72 -4.63 -1.97 -21.65
N ARG A 73 -4.29 -0.72 -22.00
CA ARG A 73 -3.08 -0.06 -21.50
C ARG A 73 -3.41 0.64 -20.18
N ARG A 74 -2.89 0.07 -19.08
CA ARG A 74 -3.16 0.54 -17.72
C ARG A 74 -1.87 0.76 -16.94
N ALA A 75 -1.96 1.61 -15.94
CA ALA A 75 -0.95 1.80 -14.91
C ALA A 75 -1.59 1.69 -13.52
N ILE A 76 -0.82 1.25 -12.53
CA ILE A 76 -1.27 1.32 -11.14
C ILE A 76 -0.83 2.64 -10.55
N PHE A 77 -1.78 3.42 -10.02
CA PHE A 77 -1.49 4.67 -9.30
C PHE A 77 -1.81 4.55 -7.82
N ALA A 78 -0.94 5.14 -7.01
CA ALA A 78 -1.09 5.26 -5.58
C ALA A 78 -1.78 6.58 -5.22
N TRP A 79 -2.61 6.52 -4.19
CA TRP A 79 -3.42 7.62 -3.69
C TRP A 79 -3.40 7.64 -2.17
N VAL A 80 -3.34 8.82 -1.57
CA VAL A 80 -3.80 8.99 -0.20
C VAL A 80 -5.26 9.40 -0.23
N HIS A 81 -6.07 8.88 0.68
CA HIS A 81 -7.49 9.18 0.74
C HIS A 81 -7.86 9.84 2.07
N ASP A 82 -8.42 11.03 1.95
CA ASP A 82 -9.01 11.81 3.03
C ASP A 82 -10.43 11.30 3.32
N THR A 83 -10.55 10.58 4.44
CA THR A 83 -11.81 9.97 4.90
C THR A 83 -12.81 11.03 5.39
N VAL A 84 -12.34 12.14 5.95
CA VAL A 84 -13.20 13.22 6.44
C VAL A 84 -13.83 13.99 5.29
N ASN A 85 -13.04 14.37 4.29
CA ASN A 85 -13.45 15.22 3.17
C ASN A 85 -13.85 14.44 1.91
N GLN A 86 -13.70 13.11 1.91
CA GLN A 86 -14.02 12.23 0.77
C GLN A 86 -13.24 12.59 -0.49
N LYS A 87 -11.94 12.85 -0.35
CA LYS A 87 -11.06 13.27 -1.46
C LYS A 87 -9.82 12.40 -1.51
N SER A 88 -9.39 12.05 -2.71
CA SER A 88 -8.13 11.34 -2.92
C SER A 88 -7.12 12.24 -3.60
N GLU A 89 -5.87 12.16 -3.15
CA GLU A 89 -4.74 12.86 -3.73
C GLU A 89 -3.79 11.86 -4.36
N TYR A 90 -3.44 12.11 -5.62
CA TYR A 90 -2.51 11.29 -6.37
C TYR A 90 -1.10 11.42 -5.80
N ILE A 91 -0.47 10.30 -5.51
CA ILE A 91 0.90 10.23 -4.98
C ILE A 91 1.89 9.95 -6.12
N GLY A 92 1.56 9.00 -7.00
CA GLY A 92 2.48 8.57 -8.04
C GLY A 92 2.13 7.21 -8.64
N PRO A 93 2.80 6.81 -9.73
CA PRO A 93 2.66 5.46 -10.25
C PRO A 93 3.43 4.48 -9.35
N VAL A 94 2.84 3.33 -9.06
CA VAL A 94 3.51 2.22 -8.39
C VAL A 94 3.73 1.09 -9.38
N GLY A 95 4.92 0.49 -9.30
CA GLY A 95 5.49 -0.34 -10.35
C GLY A 95 4.56 -1.40 -10.91
N TRP A 96 3.89 -1.09 -12.03
CA TRP A 96 3.50 -2.03 -13.08
C TRP A 96 3.09 -1.25 -14.32
N LEU A 97 3.94 -1.32 -15.35
CA LEU A 97 3.76 -0.65 -16.63
C LEU A 97 4.16 -1.64 -17.72
N LYS A 98 3.36 -2.69 -17.90
CA LYS A 98 3.52 -3.61 -19.02
C LYS A 98 2.27 -3.62 -19.88
N THR A 99 2.46 -3.41 -21.17
CA THR A 99 1.45 -3.65 -22.20
C THR A 99 1.14 -5.15 -22.26
N GLY A 100 -0.12 -5.54 -22.08
CA GLY A 100 -0.62 -6.86 -22.51
C GLY A 100 -0.51 -8.02 -21.53
N THR A 101 -0.50 -7.79 -20.21
CA THR A 101 -0.58 -8.90 -19.24
C THR A 101 -1.94 -8.93 -18.56
N ALA A 102 -2.91 -9.58 -19.21
CA ALA A 102 -4.01 -10.18 -18.47
C ALA A 102 -3.44 -11.34 -17.64
N GLY A 103 -3.65 -11.36 -16.33
CA GLY A 103 -3.12 -12.41 -15.43
C GLY A 103 -2.74 -11.88 -14.05
N LYS A 104 -2.46 -12.80 -13.12
CA LYS A 104 -2.04 -12.52 -11.74
C LYS A 104 -0.54 -12.24 -11.68
N ASP A 105 -0.15 -11.09 -11.14
CA ASP A 105 1.25 -10.70 -11.00
C ASP A 105 1.68 -10.52 -9.53
N LYS A 106 2.99 -10.58 -9.29
CA LYS A 106 3.62 -10.22 -8.02
C LYS A 106 4.65 -9.12 -8.25
N GLY A 107 4.63 -8.10 -7.39
CA GLY A 107 5.48 -6.94 -7.53
C GLY A 107 5.98 -6.42 -6.20
N ARG A 108 7.03 -5.60 -6.27
CA ARG A 108 7.47 -4.71 -5.18
C ARG A 108 7.32 -3.29 -5.67
N PHE A 109 6.97 -2.39 -4.77
CA PHE A 109 6.84 -0.98 -5.09
C PHE A 109 7.53 -0.10 -4.06
N ARG A 110 7.91 1.08 -4.53
CA ARG A 110 8.26 2.24 -3.72
C ARG A 110 7.55 3.43 -4.33
N VAL A 111 6.96 4.27 -3.48
CA VAL A 111 6.36 5.52 -3.93
C VAL A 111 6.70 6.62 -2.93
N ALA A 112 7.27 7.71 -3.44
CA ALA A 112 7.60 8.88 -2.63
C ALA A 112 6.32 9.60 -2.23
N VAL A 113 6.21 9.99 -0.97
CA VAL A 113 5.05 10.76 -0.48
C VAL A 113 5.27 12.26 -0.70
N PRO A 114 4.19 13.05 -0.89
CA PRO A 114 4.27 14.50 -0.85
C PRO A 114 4.99 15.02 0.40
N GLU A 115 5.72 16.13 0.27
CA GLU A 115 6.55 16.69 1.36
C GLU A 115 5.79 16.85 2.68
N LYS A 116 4.51 17.24 2.59
CA LYS A 116 3.62 17.46 3.73
C LYS A 116 3.35 16.21 4.58
N PHE A 117 3.64 15.01 4.07
CA PHE A 117 3.43 13.73 4.76
C PHE A 117 4.73 13.06 5.19
N LYS A 118 5.90 13.64 4.92
CA LYS A 118 7.20 12.97 5.18
C LYS A 118 7.46 12.66 6.65
N SER A 119 6.82 13.39 7.57
CA SER A 119 6.90 13.13 9.02
C SER A 119 6.02 11.96 9.49
N GLY A 120 5.25 11.33 8.60
CA GLY A 120 4.29 10.29 8.97
C GLY A 120 3.01 10.83 9.62
N ASP A 121 2.83 12.16 9.65
CA ASP A 121 1.58 12.78 10.03
C ASP A 121 0.70 12.92 8.79
N PHE A 122 -0.32 12.07 8.69
CA PHE A 122 -1.23 12.03 7.54
C PHE A 122 -2.55 12.78 7.79
N GLY A 123 -2.83 13.19 9.04
CA GLY A 123 -4.06 13.87 9.42
C GLY A 123 -5.32 13.12 8.99
N SER A 124 -6.22 13.79 8.28
CA SER A 124 -7.45 13.18 7.73
C SER A 124 -7.21 12.19 6.60
N ASN A 125 -5.97 12.07 6.09
CA ASN A 125 -5.62 11.11 5.05
C ASN A 125 -5.29 9.79 5.73
N GLU A 126 -6.26 8.90 5.82
CA GLU A 126 -6.13 7.71 6.65
C GLU A 126 -5.86 6.44 5.85
N ILE A 127 -5.95 6.51 4.52
CA ILE A 127 -5.87 5.32 3.67
C ILE A 127 -4.90 5.55 2.51
N LEU A 128 -3.99 4.62 2.32
CA LEU A 128 -3.23 4.46 1.08
C LEU A 128 -3.97 3.48 0.18
N GLY A 129 -4.31 3.89 -1.04
CA GLY A 129 -5.04 3.06 -1.99
C GLY A 129 -4.39 3.02 -3.37
N PHE A 130 -4.67 1.96 -4.13
CA PHE A 130 -4.11 1.74 -5.47
C PHE A 130 -5.23 1.56 -6.50
N THR A 131 -5.17 2.25 -7.65
CA THR A 131 -6.14 2.11 -8.75
C THR A 131 -5.47 1.73 -10.07
N SER A 132 -6.25 1.15 -11.00
CA SER A 132 -5.82 0.83 -12.36
C SER A 132 -6.30 1.89 -13.37
N GLU A 133 -5.45 2.85 -13.65
CA GLU A 133 -5.80 3.98 -14.50
C GLU A 133 -5.58 3.69 -15.98
N LYS A 134 -6.51 4.14 -16.84
CA LYS A 134 -6.29 4.15 -18.29
C LYS A 134 -5.25 5.20 -18.62
N THR A 135 -4.16 4.77 -19.20
CA THR A 135 -3.06 5.65 -19.58
C THR A 135 -2.93 5.60 -21.09
N ALA A 136 -3.41 6.66 -21.77
CA ALA A 136 -3.33 6.77 -23.23
C ALA A 136 -1.87 6.73 -23.72
N PHE A 137 -0.92 7.17 -22.89
CA PHE A 137 0.50 7.14 -23.19
C PHE A 137 1.27 6.82 -21.90
N ILE A 138 1.60 5.57 -21.66
CA ILE A 138 2.72 5.25 -20.76
C ILE A 138 3.97 5.46 -21.60
N ASN A 139 4.92 6.28 -21.14
CA ASN A 139 6.15 6.45 -21.89
C ASN A 139 7.02 5.18 -21.76
N GLY A 140 8.01 5.01 -22.65
CA GLY A 140 8.87 3.81 -22.66
C GLY A 140 9.72 3.58 -21.40
N LYS A 141 9.69 4.51 -20.44
CA LYS A 141 10.37 4.39 -19.13
C LYS A 141 9.45 3.88 -18.03
N GLY A 142 8.17 3.67 -18.34
CA GLY A 142 7.20 3.39 -17.32
C GLY A 142 6.91 4.65 -16.49
N GLU A 143 6.53 5.73 -17.15
CA GLU A 143 5.93 6.89 -16.47
C GLU A 143 4.58 7.19 -17.14
N ALA A 144 3.60 7.59 -16.34
CA ALA A 144 2.32 8.06 -16.84
C ALA A 144 2.51 9.42 -17.52
N VAL A 145 2.14 9.55 -18.80
CA VAL A 145 2.17 10.84 -19.50
C VAL A 145 1.01 11.75 -19.05
N THR A 146 -0.05 11.17 -18.48
CA THR A 146 -1.19 11.91 -17.93
C THR A 146 -1.38 11.56 -16.47
N THR A 147 -1.40 12.58 -15.62
CA THR A 147 -1.74 12.45 -14.20
C THR A 147 -3.24 12.65 -14.02
N PRO A 148 -3.97 11.67 -13.46
CA PRO A 148 -5.39 11.81 -13.19
C PRO A 148 -5.62 12.69 -11.97
N THR A 149 -6.74 13.41 -11.98
CA THR A 149 -7.14 14.30 -10.89
C THR A 149 -7.99 13.61 -9.84
N GLU A 150 -8.48 12.40 -10.12
CA GLU A 150 -9.27 11.57 -9.22
C GLU A 150 -9.06 10.09 -9.57
N PRO A 151 -9.18 9.17 -8.59
CA PRO A 151 -9.07 7.75 -8.86
C PRO A 151 -10.21 7.30 -9.77
N SER A 152 -9.90 6.50 -10.79
CA SER A 152 -10.91 5.82 -11.58
C SER A 152 -11.73 4.89 -10.68
N GLY A 153 -13.04 4.87 -10.88
CA GLY A 153 -13.87 3.79 -10.37
C GLY A 153 -13.66 2.50 -11.16
N SER A 154 -14.44 1.49 -10.83
CA SER A 154 -14.51 0.26 -11.62
C SER A 154 -15.18 0.53 -12.98
N ASP A 155 -14.59 0.02 -14.07
CA ASP A 155 -15.20 0.01 -15.40
C ASP A 155 -16.42 -0.94 -15.46
N ILE A 156 -16.47 -1.99 -14.62
CA ILE A 156 -17.60 -2.92 -14.53
C ILE A 156 -18.70 -2.45 -13.57
N GLN A 157 -18.34 -1.79 -12.45
CA GLN A 157 -19.24 -1.26 -11.43
C GLN A 157 -18.98 0.25 -11.24
N LYS A 158 -19.53 1.06 -12.15
CA LYS A 158 -19.21 2.51 -12.26
C LYS A 158 -19.62 3.32 -11.04
N GLU A 159 -20.55 2.81 -10.25
CA GLU A 159 -21.02 3.37 -8.99
C GLU A 159 -19.98 3.28 -7.87
N LEU A 160 -18.98 2.41 -8.00
CA LEU A 160 -17.90 2.26 -7.03
C LEU A 160 -16.76 3.21 -7.40
N LYS A 161 -16.76 4.41 -6.80
CA LYS A 161 -15.69 5.41 -6.96
C LYS A 161 -15.37 6.13 -5.64
N PRO A 162 -14.10 6.11 -5.18
CA PRO A 162 -12.97 5.39 -5.76
C PRO A 162 -13.09 3.86 -5.58
N ALA A 163 -12.55 3.09 -6.53
CA ALA A 163 -12.42 1.64 -6.43
C ALA A 163 -10.93 1.28 -6.27
N PHE A 164 -10.50 1.01 -5.05
CA PHE A 164 -9.13 0.62 -4.78
C PHE A 164 -8.94 -0.89 -4.94
N TYR A 165 -7.87 -1.27 -5.63
CA TYR A 165 -7.51 -2.65 -5.92
C TYR A 165 -6.81 -3.30 -4.73
N LEU A 166 -5.94 -2.52 -4.10
CA LEU A 166 -5.29 -2.79 -2.84
C LEU A 166 -5.31 -1.48 -2.03
N TYR A 167 -5.35 -1.60 -0.72
CA TYR A 167 -5.28 -0.45 0.17
C TYR A 167 -4.83 -0.87 1.57
N ALA A 168 -4.41 0.10 2.38
CA ALA A 168 -4.05 -0.09 3.78
C ALA A 168 -4.35 1.17 4.58
N ALA A 169 -4.61 0.98 5.87
CA ALA A 169 -4.64 2.09 6.83
C ALA A 169 -3.24 2.71 6.94
N LEU A 170 -3.20 4.04 7.03
CA LEU A 170 -1.99 4.80 7.30
C LEU A 170 -1.72 4.85 8.81
N PRO A 171 -0.47 5.06 9.24
CA PRO A 171 -0.14 5.29 10.64
C PRO A 171 -1.03 6.38 11.26
N GLY A 172 -1.63 6.07 12.41
CA GLY A 172 -2.52 6.99 13.13
C GLY A 172 -3.93 7.12 12.54
N ALA A 173 -4.32 6.25 11.59
CA ALA A 173 -5.70 6.19 11.12
C ALA A 173 -6.67 5.77 12.23
N ASP A 174 -7.75 6.53 12.40
CA ASP A 174 -8.85 6.24 13.32
C ASP A 174 -10.07 5.63 12.59
N THR A 175 -10.08 5.65 11.26
CA THR A 175 -11.12 4.97 10.48
C THR A 175 -11.04 3.46 10.64
N ASP A 176 -12.10 2.87 11.19
CA ASP A 176 -12.37 1.45 11.07
C ASP A 176 -12.63 1.12 9.59
N LEU A 177 -11.76 0.29 9.00
CA LEU A 177 -11.95 -0.20 7.64
C LEU A 177 -13.14 -1.15 7.64
N HIS A 178 -14.31 -0.66 7.22
CA HIS A 178 -15.50 -1.48 7.03
C HIS A 178 -15.51 -2.12 5.63
N TYR A 179 -15.70 -3.43 5.59
CA TYR A 179 -15.65 -4.26 4.39
C TYR A 179 -17.08 -4.56 3.91
N CYS A 180 -17.32 -4.44 2.61
CA CYS A 180 -18.62 -4.74 2.00
C CYS A 180 -18.39 -5.58 0.74
N GLY A 181 -18.71 -6.87 0.82
CA GLY A 181 -18.55 -7.83 -0.27
C GLY A 181 -18.00 -9.18 0.22
N HIS A 182 -18.31 -10.23 -0.54
CA HIS A 182 -17.95 -11.61 -0.25
C HIS A 182 -16.46 -11.81 -0.58
N GLY A 183 -15.57 -11.50 0.37
CA GLY A 183 -14.12 -11.37 0.16
C GLY A 183 -13.58 -10.17 0.94
N GLN A 184 -12.26 -9.93 0.91
CA GLN A 184 -11.66 -8.73 1.55
C GLN A 184 -11.91 -7.46 0.72
N ASP A 185 -13.17 -7.23 0.35
CA ASP A 185 -13.63 -6.16 -0.53
C ASP A 185 -13.75 -4.84 0.25
N PHE A 186 -13.21 -3.77 -0.33
CA PHE A 186 -13.28 -2.43 0.24
C PHE A 186 -13.65 -1.42 -0.80
N PHE A 187 -14.70 -0.71 -0.49
CA PHE A 187 -15.12 0.45 -1.23
C PHE A 187 -15.44 1.50 -0.19
N TYR A 188 -14.63 2.56 -0.17
CA TYR A 188 -15.01 3.75 0.56
C TYR A 188 -15.79 4.63 -0.40
N ALA A 189 -17.08 4.75 -0.15
CA ALA A 189 -18.00 5.39 -1.07
C ALA A 189 -18.59 6.66 -0.50
N LYS A 190 -18.77 7.66 -1.37
CA LYS A 190 -19.53 8.88 -1.07
C LYS A 190 -21.01 8.66 -0.75
N ALA A 191 -21.53 7.43 -0.95
CA ALA A 191 -22.93 7.05 -0.74
C ALA A 191 -23.02 5.60 -0.24
N PRO A 192 -22.55 5.31 0.98
CA PRO A 192 -22.50 3.94 1.54
C PRO A 192 -23.89 3.28 1.58
N GLU A 193 -24.96 4.07 1.70
CA GLU A 193 -26.35 3.60 1.74
C GLU A 193 -26.87 3.01 0.42
N LYS A 194 -26.18 3.25 -0.70
CA LYS A 194 -26.54 2.72 -2.02
C LYS A 194 -25.77 1.46 -2.40
N GLN A 195 -24.90 0.98 -1.52
CA GLN A 195 -24.02 -0.13 -1.80
C GLN A 195 -24.51 -1.40 -1.14
N VAL A 196 -24.63 -2.46 -1.94
CA VAL A 196 -25.00 -3.79 -1.42
C VAL A 196 -23.73 -4.41 -0.87
N CYS A 197 -23.61 -4.44 0.46
CA CYS A 197 -22.63 -5.27 1.15
C CYS A 197 -23.14 -6.71 1.04
N TYR A 198 -22.38 -7.56 0.35
CA TYR A 198 -22.66 -9.00 0.32
C TYR A 198 -21.82 -9.65 1.42
N ASP A 199 -22.49 -10.32 2.35
CA ASP A 199 -21.90 -11.14 3.41
C ASP A 199 -20.97 -12.24 2.84
#